data_AF-A0A1H7C3P4-F1
#
_entry.id   AF-A0A1H7C3P4-F1
#
_cell.length_a   1.000
_cell.length_b   1.000
_cell.length_c   1.000
_cell.angle_alpha   90.00
_cell.angle_beta   90.00
_cell.angle_gamma   90.00
#
_symmetry.space_group_name_H-M   'P 1'
#
loop_
_entity.id
_entity.type
_entity.pdbx_description
1 polymer ?
#
loop_
_entity_poly.entity_id
_entity_poly.type
_entity_poly.pdbx_seq_one_letter_code
_entity_poly.pdbx_strand_id
1 'polypeptide(L)'
;MIRYAFYNFKLGILKIGYTDTVVVSLDRVEQVDTDNEPSTLTNLVFKQISEYLHGQRQKFDFPYELYGTEFQKKVWEALRQIPYGETRTYKDIATVVGNPKASRAVGMANHKNPLMIVVPCHRVIGTGGKLVGYAGGLDMKKALLELEHKKYKHTILKGEIKAEISSFVKNYEAKAEISTKWGMPLVGFADAKHPFILNLKNIIGPNHELPTDVLKDASIVIAYYIPFTKELAKTNSSKHRLASSQWALAYEETNAMFKYLNQHIIEYLNSKGYNAAVSKESATFSTEKLISNWSHRHFAYIAGLGTFGINNMLITKCGCCGRFFTIVTNLDIVPDSPLVNELCLYKKNGSCKICLKNCPAGALTELRYNRAKCYSLLKENAAVYTEFGDSYFDETLTKTNSKGSEVCGKCITSSPCAF
;
A
#
# COMPACT_ATOMS: atom_id res chain seq x y z
N MET A 1 -19.75 -10.08 -38.50
CA MET A 1 -18.97 -11.33 -38.65
C MET A 1 -18.15 -11.52 -37.38
N ILE A 2 -18.02 -12.73 -36.85
CA ILE A 2 -17.17 -12.99 -35.66
C ILE A 2 -15.75 -13.23 -36.15
N ARG A 3 -14.80 -12.52 -35.56
CA ARG A 3 -13.35 -12.67 -35.76
C ARG A 3 -12.70 -13.21 -34.50
N TYR A 4 -11.48 -13.72 -34.63
CA TYR A 4 -10.75 -14.34 -33.52
C TYR A 4 -9.37 -13.74 -33.36
N ALA A 5 -8.94 -13.57 -32.11
CA ALA A 5 -7.57 -13.20 -31.76
C ALA A 5 -7.02 -14.14 -30.69
N PHE A 6 -5.71 -14.39 -30.75
CA PHE A 6 -5.02 -15.36 -29.90
C PHE A 6 -3.85 -14.72 -29.17
N TYR A 7 -3.78 -14.95 -27.86
CA TYR A 7 -2.72 -14.42 -27.02
C TYR A 7 -2.17 -15.50 -26.08
N ASN A 8 -0.85 -15.60 -25.99
CA ASN A 8 -0.19 -16.52 -25.07
C ASN A 8 -0.26 -15.98 -23.63
N PHE A 9 -0.54 -16.86 -22.68
CA PHE A 9 -0.49 -16.54 -21.25
C PHE A 9 -0.06 -17.76 -20.42
N LYS A 10 0.19 -17.55 -19.13
CA LYS A 10 0.76 -18.57 -18.23
C LYS A 10 -0.03 -19.89 -18.18
N LEU A 11 -1.33 -19.86 -18.51
CA LEU A 11 -2.20 -21.03 -18.43
C LEU A 11 -2.60 -21.57 -19.82
N GLY A 12 -2.02 -21.10 -20.93
CA GLY A 12 -2.29 -21.61 -22.28
C GLY A 12 -2.40 -20.50 -23.33
N ILE A 13 -3.29 -20.68 -24.31
CA ILE A 13 -3.61 -19.67 -25.32
C ILE A 13 -5.02 -19.13 -25.06
N LEU A 14 -5.16 -17.82 -24.90
CA LEU A 14 -6.45 -17.15 -24.79
C LEU A 14 -6.98 -16.86 -26.19
N LYS A 15 -8.10 -17.49 -26.55
CA LYS A 15 -8.87 -17.22 -27.77
C LYS A 15 -9.96 -16.22 -27.45
N ILE A 16 -9.98 -15.10 -28.16
CA ILE A 16 -10.95 -14.03 -28.02
C ILE A 16 -11.82 -13.99 -29.27
N GLY A 17 -13.08 -14.37 -29.17
CA GLY A 17 -14.09 -14.18 -30.22
C GLY A 17 -14.74 -12.81 -30.08
N TYR A 18 -14.77 -12.03 -31.16
CA TYR A 18 -15.26 -10.65 -31.11
C TYR A 18 -15.91 -10.19 -32.44
N THR A 19 -16.76 -9.18 -32.36
CA THR A 19 -17.24 -8.39 -33.51
C THR A 19 -16.46 -7.08 -33.58
N ASP A 20 -16.82 -6.15 -34.47
CA ASP A 20 -16.13 -4.84 -34.54
C ASP A 20 -16.24 -4.02 -33.24
N THR A 21 -17.24 -4.29 -32.40
CA THR A 21 -17.56 -3.45 -31.24
C THR A 21 -17.60 -4.18 -29.90
N VAL A 22 -17.82 -5.50 -29.88
CA VAL A 22 -18.04 -6.27 -28.65
C VAL A 22 -17.27 -7.59 -28.63
N VAL A 23 -16.88 -8.03 -27.44
CA VAL A 23 -16.39 -9.40 -27.19
C VAL A 23 -17.58 -10.35 -27.03
N VAL A 24 -17.53 -11.51 -27.67
CA VAL A 24 -18.59 -12.52 -27.60
C VAL A 24 -18.13 -13.84 -27.00
N SER A 25 -16.82 -14.15 -27.06
CA SER A 25 -16.26 -15.29 -26.34
C SER A 25 -14.82 -15.07 -25.85
N LEU A 26 -14.48 -15.76 -24.76
CA LEU A 26 -13.16 -15.90 -24.16
C LEU A 26 -13.00 -17.35 -23.74
N ASP A 27 -12.07 -18.02 -24.41
CA ASP A 27 -11.82 -19.44 -24.27
C ASP A 27 -10.32 -19.71 -24.08
N ARG A 28 -10.01 -20.80 -23.38
CA ARG A 28 -8.65 -21.35 -23.32
C ARG A 28 -8.56 -22.44 -24.37
N VAL A 29 -7.58 -22.32 -25.27
CA VAL A 29 -7.28 -23.33 -26.28
C VAL A 29 -5.83 -23.80 -26.15
N GLU A 30 -5.54 -24.98 -26.66
CA GLU A 30 -4.18 -25.56 -26.65
C GLU A 30 -3.34 -25.08 -27.84
N GLN A 31 -3.99 -24.78 -28.96
CA GLN A 31 -3.36 -24.33 -30.19
C GLN A 31 -4.24 -23.31 -30.92
N VAL A 32 -3.61 -22.49 -31.76
CA VAL A 32 -4.31 -21.59 -32.68
C VAL A 32 -5.02 -22.46 -33.73
N ASP A 33 -6.34 -22.31 -33.83
CA ASP A 33 -7.21 -23.18 -34.63
C ASP A 33 -7.90 -22.46 -35.80
N THR A 34 -7.68 -21.15 -35.95
CA THR A 34 -8.19 -20.30 -37.04
C THR A 34 -7.30 -19.07 -37.20
N ASP A 35 -7.63 -18.20 -38.14
CA ASP A 35 -6.92 -16.95 -38.39
C ASP A 35 -6.83 -16.08 -37.12
N ASN A 36 -5.64 -15.54 -36.88
CA ASN A 36 -5.36 -14.68 -35.74
C ASN A 36 -5.42 -13.21 -36.18
N GLU A 37 -6.49 -12.53 -35.81
CA GLU A 37 -6.76 -11.13 -36.15
C GLU A 37 -6.84 -10.25 -34.89
N PRO A 38 -5.71 -9.85 -34.27
CA PRO A 38 -5.71 -8.89 -33.17
C PRO A 38 -6.29 -7.52 -33.55
N SER A 39 -7.00 -6.91 -32.62
CA SER A 39 -7.54 -5.54 -32.75
C SER A 39 -7.27 -4.72 -31.48
N THR A 40 -7.60 -3.42 -31.52
CA THR A 40 -7.57 -2.55 -30.34
C THR A 40 -8.41 -3.12 -29.19
N LEU A 41 -9.58 -3.69 -29.49
CA LEU A 41 -10.47 -4.27 -28.49
C LEU A 41 -9.86 -5.52 -27.86
N THR A 42 -9.33 -6.45 -28.67
CA THR A 42 -8.76 -7.70 -28.13
C THR A 42 -7.46 -7.45 -27.37
N ASN A 43 -6.67 -6.44 -27.78
CA ASN A 43 -5.49 -5.98 -27.05
C ASN A 43 -5.86 -5.40 -25.67
N LEU A 44 -6.94 -4.61 -25.60
CA LEU A 44 -7.48 -4.12 -24.32
C LEU A 44 -7.90 -5.27 -23.41
N VAL A 45 -8.62 -6.25 -23.95
CA VAL A 45 -9.09 -7.42 -23.21
C VAL A 45 -7.91 -8.23 -22.69
N PHE A 46 -6.92 -8.53 -23.55
CA PHE A 46 -5.74 -9.28 -23.14
C PHE A 46 -4.93 -8.54 -22.07
N LYS A 47 -4.78 -7.20 -22.18
CA LYS A 47 -4.17 -6.37 -21.13
C LYS A 47 -4.89 -6.56 -19.80
N GLN A 48 -6.22 -6.47 -19.77
CA GLN A 48 -6.98 -6.62 -18.54
C GLN A 48 -6.95 -8.04 -17.96
N ILE A 49 -6.98 -9.07 -18.81
CA ILE A 49 -6.82 -10.47 -18.37
C ILE A 49 -5.41 -10.66 -17.78
N SER A 50 -4.38 -10.12 -18.42
CA SER A 50 -3.02 -10.14 -17.90
C SER A 50 -2.93 -9.43 -16.55
N GLU A 51 -3.46 -8.20 -16.43
CA GLU A 51 -3.53 -7.48 -15.14
C GLU A 51 -4.24 -8.31 -14.07
N TYR A 52 -5.36 -8.97 -14.39
CA TYR A 52 -6.09 -9.82 -13.46
C TYR A 52 -5.25 -11.04 -13.04
N LEU A 53 -4.58 -11.73 -13.96
CA LEU A 53 -3.73 -12.88 -13.65
C LEU A 53 -2.45 -12.51 -12.87
N HIS A 54 -2.03 -11.25 -12.94
CA HIS A 54 -1.00 -10.68 -12.05
C HIS A 54 -1.59 -10.11 -10.76
N GLY A 55 -2.90 -10.29 -10.53
CA GLY A 55 -3.64 -9.80 -9.38
C GLY A 55 -3.83 -8.27 -9.36
N GLN A 56 -3.41 -7.54 -10.38
CA GLN A 56 -3.50 -6.08 -10.44
C GLN A 56 -4.92 -5.56 -10.72
N ARG A 57 -5.83 -6.45 -11.14
CA ARG A 57 -7.22 -6.13 -11.47
C ARG A 57 -8.20 -7.10 -10.82
N GLN A 58 -9.36 -6.58 -10.41
CA GLN A 58 -10.48 -7.37 -9.88
C GLN A 58 -11.77 -7.23 -10.70
N LYS A 59 -11.90 -6.17 -11.52
CA LYS A 59 -13.06 -5.89 -12.37
C LYS A 59 -12.64 -5.68 -13.81
N PHE A 60 -13.39 -6.23 -14.75
CA PHE A 60 -13.17 -6.07 -16.18
C PHE A 60 -14.02 -4.92 -16.71
N ASP A 61 -13.45 -4.16 -17.65
CA ASP A 61 -14.02 -2.94 -18.23
C ASP A 61 -13.78 -2.93 -19.74
N PHE A 62 -14.61 -3.68 -20.46
CA PHE A 62 -14.64 -3.70 -21.93
C PHE A 62 -16.03 -4.14 -22.39
N PRO A 63 -16.45 -3.77 -23.61
CA PRO A 63 -17.76 -4.12 -24.13
C PRO A 63 -17.84 -5.61 -24.48
N TYR A 64 -18.90 -6.29 -24.02
CA TYR A 64 -19.16 -7.69 -24.35
C TYR A 64 -20.66 -7.99 -24.40
N GLU A 65 -21.00 -9.09 -25.09
CA GLU A 65 -22.36 -9.60 -25.19
C GLU A 65 -22.40 -11.11 -24.89
N LEU A 66 -23.45 -11.54 -24.19
CA LEU A 66 -23.65 -12.95 -23.81
C LEU A 66 -24.78 -13.56 -24.63
N TYR A 67 -24.44 -14.53 -25.48
CA TYR A 67 -25.40 -15.27 -26.30
C TYR A 67 -25.70 -16.65 -25.68
N GLY A 68 -26.95 -16.90 -25.35
CA GLY A 68 -27.40 -18.15 -24.72
C GLY A 68 -28.89 -18.19 -24.45
N THR A 69 -29.36 -19.31 -23.90
CA THR A 69 -30.76 -19.46 -23.45
C THR A 69 -31.06 -18.52 -22.30
N GLU A 70 -32.34 -18.23 -22.06
CA GLU A 70 -32.76 -17.39 -20.92
C GLU A 70 -32.31 -17.97 -19.57
N PHE A 71 -32.28 -19.30 -19.44
CA PHE A 71 -31.73 -19.95 -18.26
C PHE A 71 -30.21 -19.74 -18.13
N GLN A 72 -29.45 -19.87 -19.22
CA GLN A 72 -28.01 -19.63 -19.21
C GLN A 72 -27.68 -18.19 -18.82
N LYS A 73 -28.36 -17.20 -19.41
CA LYS A 73 -28.17 -15.78 -19.08
C LYS A 73 -28.46 -15.50 -17.60
N LYS A 74 -29.54 -16.06 -17.04
CA LYS A 74 -29.85 -15.94 -15.60
C LYS A 74 -28.74 -16.52 -14.72
N VAL A 75 -28.21 -17.69 -15.09
CA VAL A 75 -27.08 -18.30 -14.37
C VAL A 75 -25.85 -17.38 -14.47
N TRP A 76 -25.45 -16.95 -15.67
CA TRP A 76 -24.26 -16.11 -15.85
C TRP A 76 -24.36 -14.77 -15.12
N GLU A 77 -25.54 -14.18 -15.05
CA GLU A 77 -25.76 -12.97 -14.25
C GLU A 77 -25.59 -13.26 -12.76
N ALA A 78 -26.14 -14.37 -12.25
CA ALA A 78 -25.91 -14.79 -10.87
C ALA A 78 -24.42 -15.06 -10.57
N LEU A 79 -23.65 -15.61 -11.53
CA LEU A 79 -22.21 -15.80 -11.38
C LEU A 79 -21.47 -14.47 -11.22
N ARG A 80 -21.84 -13.44 -11.99
CA ARG A 80 -21.21 -12.11 -11.92
C ARG A 80 -21.39 -11.42 -10.56
N GLN A 81 -22.41 -11.83 -9.80
CA GLN A 81 -22.65 -11.32 -8.45
C GLN A 81 -21.74 -12.00 -7.40
N ILE A 82 -21.00 -13.05 -7.74
CA ILE A 82 -20.05 -13.69 -6.81
C ILE A 82 -18.81 -12.78 -6.68
N PRO A 83 -18.47 -12.27 -5.48
CA PRO A 83 -17.31 -11.40 -5.30
C PRO A 83 -15.97 -12.07 -5.62
N TYR A 84 -14.95 -11.27 -5.91
CA TYR A 84 -13.57 -11.74 -6.08
C TYR A 84 -13.05 -12.38 -4.80
N GLY A 85 -12.48 -13.59 -4.88
CA GLY A 85 -11.96 -14.32 -3.72
C GLY A 85 -13.02 -15.08 -2.92
N GLU A 86 -14.28 -15.03 -3.34
CA GLU A 86 -15.35 -15.82 -2.76
C GLU A 86 -15.77 -16.98 -3.67
N THR A 87 -16.35 -18.00 -3.05
CA THR A 87 -16.94 -19.14 -3.77
C THR A 87 -18.42 -19.29 -3.43
N ARG A 88 -19.17 -19.93 -4.33
CA ARG A 88 -20.54 -20.41 -4.11
C ARG A 88 -20.64 -21.86 -4.53
N THR A 89 -21.61 -22.58 -3.99
CA THR A 89 -21.93 -23.92 -4.48
C THR A 89 -22.87 -23.87 -5.68
N TYR A 90 -22.89 -24.93 -6.49
CA TYR A 90 -23.91 -25.06 -7.55
C TYR A 90 -25.34 -24.96 -7.01
N LYS A 91 -25.57 -25.41 -5.76
CA LYS A 91 -26.87 -25.30 -5.08
C LYS A 91 -27.22 -23.86 -4.74
N ASP A 92 -26.24 -23.06 -4.32
CA ASP A 92 -26.46 -21.64 -4.01
C ASP A 92 -26.90 -20.88 -5.27
N ILE A 93 -26.21 -21.12 -6.39
CA ILE A 93 -26.57 -20.51 -7.67
C ILE A 93 -27.93 -21.00 -8.14
N ALA A 94 -28.22 -22.29 -8.02
CA ALA A 94 -29.54 -22.86 -8.35
C ALA A 94 -30.67 -22.18 -7.53
N THR A 95 -30.41 -21.87 -6.27
CA THR A 95 -31.33 -21.16 -5.39
C THR A 95 -31.53 -19.71 -5.83
N VAL A 96 -30.45 -18.99 -6.14
CA VAL A 96 -30.49 -17.60 -6.64
C VAL A 96 -31.28 -17.48 -7.95
N VAL A 97 -31.15 -18.45 -8.86
CA VAL A 97 -31.89 -18.44 -10.14
C VAL A 97 -33.34 -18.96 -10.01
N GLY A 98 -33.81 -19.23 -8.80
CA GLY A 98 -35.20 -19.59 -8.50
C GLY A 98 -35.56 -21.06 -8.67
N ASN A 99 -34.57 -21.96 -8.80
CA ASN A 99 -34.82 -23.40 -8.83
C ASN A 99 -33.75 -24.17 -8.04
N PRO A 100 -33.93 -24.37 -6.72
CA PRO A 100 -32.95 -25.06 -5.86
C PRO A 100 -32.59 -26.49 -6.28
N LYS A 101 -33.41 -27.15 -7.11
CA LYS A 101 -33.15 -28.50 -7.64
C LYS A 101 -32.32 -28.49 -8.94
N ALA A 102 -32.05 -27.32 -9.52
CA ALA A 102 -31.40 -27.18 -10.82
C ALA A 102 -29.86 -27.21 -10.79
N SER A 103 -29.20 -27.70 -9.73
CA SER A 103 -27.74 -27.69 -9.60
C SER A 103 -27.00 -28.31 -10.80
N ARG A 104 -27.53 -29.40 -11.39
CA ARG A 104 -26.95 -30.03 -12.59
C ARG A 104 -27.10 -29.14 -13.83
N ALA A 105 -28.27 -28.50 -14.00
CA ALA A 105 -28.51 -27.57 -15.10
C ALA A 105 -27.62 -26.32 -14.98
N VAL A 106 -27.41 -25.81 -13.76
CA VAL A 106 -26.42 -24.75 -13.48
C VAL A 106 -25.02 -25.21 -13.88
N GLY A 107 -24.62 -26.44 -13.55
CA GLY A 107 -23.34 -27.00 -13.98
C GLY A 107 -23.15 -27.00 -15.50
N MET A 108 -24.19 -27.37 -16.25
CA MET A 108 -24.19 -27.32 -17.71
C MET A 108 -24.12 -25.89 -18.25
N ALA A 109 -24.85 -24.94 -17.64
CA ALA A 109 -24.78 -23.52 -18.00
C ALA A 109 -23.40 -22.91 -17.71
N ASN A 110 -22.74 -23.30 -16.60
CA ASN A 110 -21.37 -22.90 -16.27
C ASN A 110 -20.37 -23.42 -17.31
N HIS A 111 -20.53 -24.66 -17.78
CA HIS A 111 -19.66 -25.24 -18.80
C HIS A 111 -19.83 -24.55 -20.17
N LYS A 112 -21.00 -23.96 -20.43
CA LYS A 112 -21.31 -23.17 -21.64
C LYS A 112 -21.06 -21.68 -21.47
N ASN A 113 -20.40 -21.24 -20.39
CA ASN A 113 -20.06 -19.84 -20.20
C ASN A 113 -19.14 -19.36 -21.35
N PRO A 114 -19.58 -18.40 -22.18
CA PRO A 114 -18.79 -17.95 -23.32
C PRO A 114 -17.66 -17.01 -22.90
N LEU A 115 -17.70 -16.39 -21.71
CA LEU A 115 -16.68 -15.44 -21.25
C LEU A 115 -15.99 -15.96 -20.00
N MET A 116 -15.13 -16.97 -20.15
CA MET A 116 -14.39 -17.51 -19.00
C MET A 116 -13.52 -16.43 -18.32
N ILE A 117 -13.21 -16.62 -17.03
CA ILE A 117 -12.55 -15.64 -16.13
C ILE A 117 -13.44 -14.42 -15.81
N VAL A 118 -14.05 -13.81 -16.84
CA VAL A 118 -14.82 -12.57 -16.74
C VAL A 118 -16.20 -12.81 -16.13
N VAL A 119 -16.94 -13.78 -16.67
CA VAL A 119 -18.06 -14.40 -15.98
C VAL A 119 -17.45 -15.52 -15.12
N PRO A 120 -17.44 -15.39 -13.78
CA PRO A 120 -16.51 -16.13 -12.93
C PRO A 120 -17.02 -17.55 -12.60
N CYS A 121 -17.22 -18.39 -13.62
CA CYS A 121 -17.69 -19.76 -13.43
C CYS A 121 -16.69 -20.65 -12.66
N HIS A 122 -15.42 -20.24 -12.54
CA HIS A 122 -14.42 -20.90 -11.68
C HIS A 122 -14.73 -20.75 -10.19
N ARG A 123 -15.49 -19.73 -9.77
CA ARG A 123 -15.89 -19.51 -8.36
C ARG A 123 -16.99 -20.44 -7.88
N VAL A 124 -17.58 -21.26 -8.76
CA VAL A 124 -18.62 -22.22 -8.37
C VAL A 124 -18.03 -23.60 -8.14
N ILE A 125 -18.21 -24.14 -6.94
CA ILE A 125 -17.63 -25.41 -6.50
C ILE A 125 -18.71 -26.40 -6.04
N GLY A 126 -18.34 -27.67 -5.92
CA GLY A 126 -19.21 -28.69 -5.35
C GLY A 126 -19.40 -28.50 -3.85
N THR A 127 -20.47 -29.07 -3.29
CA THR A 127 -20.67 -29.16 -1.85
C THR A 127 -19.46 -29.81 -1.18
N GLY A 128 -19.05 -29.30 -0.02
CA GLY A 128 -17.85 -29.78 0.69
C GLY A 128 -16.51 -29.31 0.08
N GLY A 129 -16.54 -28.30 -0.79
CA GLY A 129 -15.32 -27.70 -1.35
C GLY A 129 -14.72 -28.43 -2.56
N LYS A 130 -15.41 -29.45 -3.09
CA LYS A 130 -14.88 -30.27 -4.19
C LYS A 130 -14.80 -29.46 -5.48
N LEU A 131 -13.60 -29.39 -6.07
CA LEU A 131 -13.43 -28.85 -7.42
C LEU A 131 -13.95 -29.84 -8.44
N VAL A 132 -15.03 -29.46 -9.14
CA VAL A 132 -15.62 -30.24 -10.23
C VAL A 132 -15.87 -29.31 -11.41
N GLY A 133 -15.65 -29.82 -12.63
CA GLY A 133 -16.05 -29.23 -13.91
C GLY A 133 -15.58 -27.78 -14.15
N TYR A 134 -14.74 -27.59 -15.16
CA TYR A 134 -14.40 -26.25 -15.68
C TYR A 134 -14.00 -26.37 -17.14
N ALA A 135 -14.57 -25.54 -18.02
CA ALA A 135 -14.29 -25.59 -19.45
C ALA A 135 -12.80 -25.35 -19.75
N GLY A 136 -12.14 -24.49 -18.98
CA GLY A 136 -10.69 -24.27 -19.08
C GLY A 136 -9.80 -25.31 -18.39
N GLY A 137 -10.35 -26.42 -17.88
CA GLY A 137 -9.62 -27.44 -17.14
C GLY A 137 -9.46 -27.17 -15.63
N LEU A 138 -9.36 -28.23 -14.83
CA LEU A 138 -9.31 -28.10 -13.36
C LEU A 138 -8.06 -27.36 -12.86
N ASP A 139 -6.94 -27.48 -13.56
CA ASP A 139 -5.70 -26.80 -13.21
C ASP A 139 -5.86 -25.27 -13.26
N MET A 140 -6.50 -24.77 -14.32
CA MET A 140 -6.81 -23.35 -14.45
C MET A 140 -7.78 -22.89 -13.38
N LYS A 141 -8.83 -23.67 -13.08
CA LYS A 141 -9.78 -23.35 -12.00
C LYS A 141 -9.08 -23.24 -10.65
N LYS A 142 -8.20 -24.19 -10.33
CA LYS A 142 -7.41 -24.18 -9.10
C LYS A 142 -6.49 -22.95 -9.04
N ALA A 143 -5.75 -22.68 -10.11
CA ALA A 143 -4.85 -21.53 -10.18
C ALA A 143 -5.58 -20.19 -10.01
N LEU A 144 -6.76 -20.03 -10.63
CA LEU A 144 -7.60 -18.84 -10.48
C LEU A 144 -8.13 -18.69 -9.05
N LEU A 145 -8.64 -19.76 -8.44
CA LEU A 145 -9.12 -19.73 -7.05
C LEU A 145 -7.98 -19.40 -6.07
N GLU A 146 -6.81 -19.99 -6.25
CA GLU A 146 -5.63 -19.71 -5.42
C GLU A 146 -5.16 -18.25 -5.55
N LEU A 147 -5.09 -17.73 -6.78
CA LEU A 147 -4.79 -16.32 -7.06
C LEU A 147 -5.78 -15.40 -6.32
N GLU A 148 -7.08 -15.67 -6.45
CA GLU A 148 -8.11 -14.85 -5.84
C GLU A 148 -8.11 -14.94 -4.31
N HIS A 149 -8.05 -16.15 -3.76
CA HIS A 149 -8.02 -16.39 -2.31
C HIS A 149 -6.79 -15.77 -1.66
N LYS A 150 -5.60 -15.94 -2.24
CA LYS A 150 -4.36 -15.36 -1.70
C LYS A 150 -4.47 -13.84 -1.66
N LYS A 151 -4.91 -13.21 -2.75
CA LYS A 151 -5.09 -11.76 -2.81
C LYS A 151 -6.18 -11.24 -1.86
N TYR A 152 -7.29 -11.96 -1.73
CA TYR A 152 -8.35 -11.63 -0.78
C TYR A 152 -7.83 -11.67 0.67
N LYS A 153 -7.17 -12.77 1.06
CA LYS A 153 -6.53 -12.91 2.38
C LYS A 153 -5.55 -11.78 2.67
N HIS A 154 -4.71 -11.41 1.69
CA HIS A 154 -3.78 -10.29 1.84
C HIS A 154 -4.50 -8.96 2.03
N THR A 155 -5.60 -8.73 1.30
CA THR A 155 -6.38 -7.49 1.40
C THR A 155 -7.02 -7.35 2.78
N ILE A 156 -7.58 -8.43 3.30
CA ILE A 156 -8.12 -8.49 4.67
C ILE A 156 -7.01 -8.21 5.68
N LEU A 157 -5.88 -8.92 5.60
CA LEU A 157 -4.79 -8.76 6.56
C LEU A 157 -4.21 -7.33 6.56
N LYS A 158 -4.01 -6.72 5.37
CA LYS A 158 -3.63 -5.30 5.26
C LYS A 158 -4.67 -4.38 5.90
N GLY A 159 -5.96 -4.68 5.72
CA GLY A 159 -7.08 -3.94 6.32
C GLY A 159 -7.11 -4.05 7.85
N GLU A 160 -6.91 -5.26 8.39
CA GLU A 160 -6.81 -5.50 9.83
C GLU A 160 -5.64 -4.71 10.44
N ILE A 161 -4.43 -4.79 9.86
CA ILE A 161 -3.25 -4.03 10.35
C ILE A 161 -3.51 -2.51 10.32
N LYS A 162 -4.16 -2.00 9.27
CA LYS A 162 -4.56 -0.59 9.17
C LYS A 162 -5.54 -0.19 10.28
N ALA A 163 -6.52 -1.04 10.55
CA ALA A 163 -7.52 -0.83 11.58
C ALA A 163 -6.89 -0.85 12.98
N GLU A 164 -5.98 -1.79 13.24
CA GLU A 164 -5.23 -1.88 14.49
C GLU A 164 -4.44 -0.60 14.78
N ILE A 165 -3.63 -0.13 13.81
CA ILE A 165 -2.88 1.12 13.94
C ILE A 165 -3.82 2.31 14.19
N SER A 166 -4.90 2.40 13.43
CA SER A 166 -5.86 3.52 13.55
C SER A 166 -6.60 3.52 14.88
N SER A 167 -7.03 2.34 15.34
CA SER A 167 -7.71 2.14 16.62
C SER A 167 -6.78 2.49 17.78
N PHE A 168 -5.53 2.02 17.73
CA PHE A 168 -4.53 2.32 18.74
C PHE A 168 -4.28 3.82 18.87
N VAL A 169 -4.04 4.52 17.75
CA VAL A 169 -3.79 5.97 17.74
C VAL A 169 -4.98 6.73 18.34
N LYS A 170 -6.21 6.35 17.95
CA LYS A 170 -7.43 6.96 18.50
C LYS A 170 -7.57 6.73 20.01
N ASN A 171 -7.26 5.53 20.50
CA ASN A 171 -7.31 5.21 21.92
C ASN A 171 -6.21 5.93 22.71
N TYR A 172 -5.02 6.09 22.12
CA TYR A 172 -3.92 6.84 22.72
C TYR A 172 -4.28 8.33 22.83
N GLU A 173 -4.91 8.90 21.80
CA GLU A 173 -5.41 10.29 21.79
C GLU A 173 -6.47 10.59 22.84
N ALA A 174 -7.22 9.58 23.29
CA ALA A 174 -8.29 9.72 24.26
C ALA A 174 -7.81 9.76 25.73
N LYS A 175 -6.52 9.51 25.97
CA LYS A 175 -5.93 9.55 27.31
C LYS A 175 -5.92 10.98 27.86
N ALA A 176 -6.18 11.13 29.17
CA ALA A 176 -6.35 12.45 29.81
C ALA A 176 -5.07 13.30 29.79
N GLU A 177 -3.91 12.65 29.80
CA GLU A 177 -2.59 13.27 29.77
C GLU A 177 -2.13 13.71 28.36
N ILE A 178 -2.85 13.30 27.31
CA ILE A 178 -2.46 13.55 25.92
C ILE A 178 -3.17 14.79 25.38
N SER A 179 -2.38 15.79 25.00
CA SER A 179 -2.89 17.05 24.45
C SER A 179 -3.02 17.03 22.92
N THR A 180 -2.18 16.24 22.25
CA THR A 180 -2.11 16.21 20.79
C THR A 180 -3.32 15.53 20.18
N LYS A 181 -3.74 16.07 19.03
CA LYS A 181 -4.72 15.46 18.14
C LYS A 181 -4.04 15.09 16.83
N TRP A 182 -4.24 13.86 16.39
CA TRP A 182 -3.68 13.31 15.17
C TRP A 182 -4.77 13.13 14.11
N GLY A 183 -4.38 13.21 12.84
CA GLY A 183 -5.25 12.80 11.75
C GLY A 183 -5.26 11.28 11.59
N MET A 184 -6.06 10.80 10.64
CA MET A 184 -6.15 9.37 10.35
C MET A 184 -4.81 8.82 9.82
N PRO A 185 -4.24 7.78 10.46
CA PRO A 185 -2.99 7.19 10.02
C PRO A 185 -3.03 6.68 8.57
N LEU A 186 -1.90 6.78 7.88
CA LEU A 186 -1.68 6.09 6.62
C LEU A 186 -0.74 4.91 6.86
N VAL A 187 -1.02 3.78 6.21
CA VAL A 187 -0.19 2.56 6.31
C VAL A 187 0.01 1.98 4.92
N GLY A 188 1.25 1.64 4.62
CA GLY A 188 1.66 0.98 3.39
C GLY A 188 2.66 -0.13 3.68
N PHE A 189 2.85 -1.01 2.70
CA PHE A 189 3.63 -2.24 2.86
C PHE A 189 4.74 -2.29 1.80
N ALA A 190 5.97 -1.95 2.16
CA ALA A 190 7.10 -2.01 1.25
C ALA A 190 7.65 -3.44 1.15
N ASP A 191 8.10 -3.83 -0.03
CA ASP A 191 8.89 -5.06 -0.23
C ASP A 191 10.26 -4.90 0.45
N ALA A 192 10.58 -5.75 1.43
CA ALA A 192 11.86 -5.72 2.13
C ALA A 192 13.07 -5.94 1.19
N LYS A 193 12.85 -6.58 0.04
CA LYS A 193 13.86 -6.91 -0.96
C LYS A 193 13.82 -5.96 -2.17
N HIS A 194 13.07 -4.87 -2.09
CA HIS A 194 12.98 -3.91 -3.19
C HIS A 194 14.38 -3.42 -3.60
N PRO A 195 14.73 -3.38 -4.91
CA PRO A 195 16.08 -3.01 -5.36
C PRO A 195 16.57 -1.66 -4.81
N PHE A 196 15.68 -0.68 -4.68
CA PHE A 196 15.99 0.61 -4.08
C PHE A 196 16.43 0.50 -2.60
N ILE A 197 15.79 -0.37 -1.81
CA ILE A 197 16.14 -0.60 -0.39
C ILE A 197 17.52 -1.24 -0.30
N LEU A 198 17.79 -2.26 -1.12
CA LEU A 198 19.08 -2.93 -1.15
C LEU A 198 20.23 -1.98 -1.54
N ASN A 199 19.93 -0.92 -2.29
CA ASN A 199 20.89 0.10 -2.68
C ASN A 199 21.08 1.23 -1.63
N LEU A 200 20.32 1.25 -0.53
CA LEU A 200 20.44 2.31 0.48
C LEU A 200 21.83 2.35 1.14
N LYS A 201 22.53 1.21 1.27
CA LYS A 201 23.93 1.16 1.74
C LYS A 201 24.88 1.97 0.86
N ASN A 202 24.61 2.06 -0.45
CA ASN A 202 25.42 2.87 -1.38
C ASN A 202 25.01 4.35 -1.38
N ILE A 203 23.73 4.65 -1.07
CA ILE A 203 23.18 6.01 -1.11
C ILE A 203 23.44 6.76 0.20
N ILE A 204 23.25 6.08 1.34
CA ILE A 204 23.32 6.66 2.68
C ILE A 204 24.69 6.40 3.30
N GLY A 205 25.16 5.16 3.22
CA GLY A 205 26.44 4.72 3.76
C GLY A 205 26.44 3.25 4.15
N PRO A 206 27.61 2.61 4.28
CA PRO A 206 27.74 1.17 4.46
C PRO A 206 27.10 0.65 5.75
N ASN A 207 26.95 1.51 6.77
CA ASN A 207 26.35 1.19 8.06
C ASN A 207 24.82 1.24 8.07
N HIS A 208 24.17 1.63 6.96
CA HIS A 208 22.72 1.63 6.87
C HIS A 208 22.17 0.21 7.06
N GLU A 209 21.27 0.00 8.01
CA GLU A 209 20.66 -1.30 8.27
C GLU A 209 19.64 -1.65 7.18
N LEU A 210 19.75 -2.86 6.64
CA LEU A 210 18.72 -3.43 5.77
C LEU A 210 17.64 -4.14 6.60
N PRO A 211 16.42 -4.33 6.07
CA PRO A 211 15.39 -5.09 6.77
C PRO A 211 15.84 -6.49 7.22
N THR A 212 16.70 -7.15 6.44
CA THR A 212 17.27 -8.46 6.78
C THR A 212 18.27 -8.43 7.93
N ASP A 213 18.86 -7.26 8.23
CA ASP A 213 19.74 -7.07 9.39
C ASP A 213 18.88 -7.00 10.69
N VAL A 214 17.63 -6.55 10.58
CA VAL A 214 16.65 -6.50 11.69
C VAL A 214 15.96 -7.86 11.89
N LEU A 215 15.51 -8.48 10.81
CA LEU A 215 14.82 -9.77 10.82
C LEU A 215 15.26 -10.61 9.62
N LYS A 216 15.90 -11.76 9.88
CA LYS A 216 16.56 -12.56 8.83
C LYS A 216 15.63 -13.00 7.69
N ASP A 217 14.38 -13.31 8.00
CA ASP A 217 13.34 -13.72 7.05
C ASP A 217 12.40 -12.57 6.63
N ALA A 218 12.84 -11.31 6.76
CA ALA A 218 12.07 -10.14 6.37
C ALA A 218 11.55 -10.24 4.91
N SER A 219 10.24 -10.05 4.77
CA SER A 219 9.55 -9.97 3.48
C SER A 219 8.90 -8.59 3.27
N ILE A 220 8.44 -7.96 4.34
CA ILE A 220 7.68 -6.70 4.28
C ILE A 220 8.23 -5.72 5.33
N VAL A 221 8.30 -4.44 4.94
CA VAL A 221 8.43 -3.32 5.88
C VAL A 221 7.09 -2.58 5.91
N ILE A 222 6.38 -2.69 7.02
CA ILE A 222 5.15 -1.92 7.28
C ILE A 222 5.60 -0.50 7.59
N ALA A 223 5.28 0.44 6.71
CA ALA A 223 5.50 1.86 6.94
C ALA A 223 4.18 2.52 7.30
N TYR A 224 4.17 3.32 8.36
CA TYR A 224 3.00 4.11 8.71
C TYR A 224 3.35 5.57 8.97
N TYR A 225 2.37 6.43 8.75
CA TYR A 225 2.44 7.87 8.89
C TYR A 225 1.32 8.34 9.79
N ILE A 226 1.67 9.04 10.86
CA ILE A 226 0.72 9.69 11.76
C ILE A 226 0.67 11.18 11.40
N PRO A 227 -0.35 11.64 10.68
CA PRO A 227 -0.48 13.05 10.32
C PRO A 227 -0.84 13.89 11.54
N PHE A 228 -0.33 15.12 11.55
CA PHE A 228 -0.75 16.17 12.47
C PHE A 228 -1.95 16.91 11.88
N THR A 229 -2.84 17.38 12.75
CA THR A 229 -4.04 18.12 12.33
C THR A 229 -3.71 19.47 11.72
N LYS A 230 -4.68 20.02 10.99
CA LYS A 230 -4.55 21.34 10.37
C LYS A 230 -4.36 22.45 11.41
N GLU A 231 -5.05 22.31 12.52
CA GLU A 231 -5.02 23.19 13.68
C GLU A 231 -3.62 23.18 14.30
N LEU A 232 -3.05 21.98 14.51
CA LEU A 232 -1.71 21.84 15.05
C LEU A 232 -0.64 22.47 14.15
N ALA A 233 -0.65 22.22 12.84
CA ALA A 233 0.36 22.82 11.97
C ALA A 233 0.20 24.35 11.79
N LYS A 234 -1.02 24.88 11.94
CA LYS A 234 -1.22 26.34 12.01
C LYS A 234 -0.52 26.97 13.21
N THR A 235 -0.45 26.30 14.36
CA THR A 235 0.29 26.83 15.54
C THR A 235 1.75 27.12 15.21
N ASN A 236 2.33 26.34 14.31
CA ASN A 236 3.73 26.45 13.90
C ASN A 236 3.92 27.14 12.55
N SER A 237 2.90 27.81 12.03
CA SER A 237 2.94 28.52 10.74
C SER A 237 3.46 29.96 10.82
N SER A 238 3.77 30.44 12.02
CA SER A 238 4.35 31.77 12.23
C SER A 238 5.74 31.89 11.61
N LYS A 239 6.09 33.11 11.14
CA LYS A 239 7.45 33.46 10.66
C LYS A 239 8.51 33.51 11.78
N HIS A 240 8.14 33.16 13.01
CA HIS A 240 9.10 33.06 14.11
C HIS A 240 10.14 31.99 13.82
N ARG A 241 11.34 32.20 14.34
CA ARG A 241 12.50 31.32 14.12
C ARG A 241 12.30 29.93 14.72
N LEU A 242 11.80 29.88 15.96
CA LEU A 242 11.60 28.66 16.72
C LEU A 242 10.24 28.02 16.42
N ALA A 243 10.11 26.74 16.76
CA ALA A 243 8.84 26.03 16.69
C ALA A 243 7.81 26.67 17.64
N SER A 244 6.54 26.26 17.56
CA SER A 244 5.58 26.52 18.64
C SER A 244 5.69 25.45 19.72
N SER A 245 5.34 25.79 20.96
CA SER A 245 5.32 24.81 22.06
C SER A 245 4.36 23.66 21.78
N GLN A 246 3.18 23.93 21.19
CA GLN A 246 2.22 22.88 20.82
C GLN A 246 2.79 21.92 19.78
N TRP A 247 3.58 22.42 18.83
CA TRP A 247 4.23 21.59 17.82
C TRP A 247 5.34 20.72 18.41
N ALA A 248 6.11 21.29 19.36
CA ALA A 248 7.13 20.54 20.06
C ALA A 248 6.55 19.46 20.97
N LEU A 249 5.49 19.78 21.74
CA LEU A 249 4.76 18.80 22.54
C LEU A 249 4.22 17.67 21.67
N ALA A 250 3.57 17.98 20.55
CA ALA A 250 3.02 16.97 19.66
C ALA A 250 4.08 16.06 19.07
N TYR A 251 5.27 16.60 18.78
CA TYR A 251 6.39 15.81 18.31
C TYR A 251 6.83 14.78 19.35
N GLU A 252 7.00 15.19 20.60
CA GLU A 252 7.40 14.30 21.70
C GLU A 252 6.30 13.29 22.06
N GLU A 253 5.04 13.71 22.19
CA GLU A 253 3.92 12.80 22.45
C GLU A 253 3.78 11.73 21.35
N THR A 254 4.02 12.09 20.09
CA THR A 254 4.00 11.13 18.98
C THR A 254 5.13 10.11 19.09
N ASN A 255 6.34 10.53 19.46
CA ASN A 255 7.48 9.63 19.61
C ASN A 255 7.29 8.70 20.83
N ALA A 256 6.74 9.21 21.92
CA ALA A 256 6.34 8.39 23.06
C ALA A 256 5.27 7.36 22.65
N MET A 257 4.26 7.75 21.87
CA MET A 257 3.24 6.85 21.35
C MET A 257 3.84 5.72 20.51
N PHE A 258 4.84 6.00 19.65
CA PHE A 258 5.46 4.99 18.80
C PHE A 258 6.02 3.81 19.58
N LYS A 259 6.61 4.03 20.76
CA LYS A 259 7.09 2.93 21.60
C LYS A 259 5.99 1.90 21.88
N TYR A 260 4.82 2.38 22.29
CA TYR A 260 3.68 1.52 22.62
C TYR A 260 2.97 0.97 21.38
N LEU A 261 2.79 1.80 20.35
CA LEU A 261 2.16 1.37 19.10
C LEU A 261 2.97 0.28 18.41
N ASN A 262 4.29 0.42 18.33
CA ASN A 262 5.14 -0.59 17.71
C ASN A 262 5.09 -1.91 18.47
N GLN A 263 5.13 -1.87 19.80
CA GLN A 263 5.01 -3.07 20.62
C GLN A 263 3.66 -3.76 20.39
N HIS A 264 2.56 -3.00 20.40
CA HIS A 264 1.21 -3.50 20.13
C HIS A 264 1.12 -4.20 18.76
N ILE A 265 1.67 -3.59 17.71
CA ILE A 265 1.61 -4.17 16.36
C ILE A 265 2.52 -5.39 16.24
N ILE A 266 3.68 -5.41 16.90
CA ILE A 266 4.54 -6.61 16.95
C ILE A 266 3.81 -7.77 17.62
N GLU A 267 3.19 -7.53 18.78
CA GLU A 267 2.40 -8.54 19.50
C GLU A 267 1.21 -9.04 18.67
N TYR A 268 0.50 -8.12 18.02
CA TYR A 268 -0.58 -8.44 17.10
C TYR A 268 -0.12 -9.37 15.97
N LEU A 269 1.00 -9.05 15.30
CA LEU A 269 1.55 -9.87 14.21
C LEU A 269 2.02 -11.25 14.71
N ASN A 270 2.69 -11.29 15.87
CA ASN A 270 3.11 -12.54 16.50
C ASN A 270 1.91 -13.44 16.82
N SER A 271 0.79 -12.87 17.30
CA SER A 271 -0.44 -13.62 17.56
C SER A 271 -1.06 -14.25 16.30
N LYS A 272 -0.75 -13.70 15.13
CA LYS A 272 -1.17 -14.19 13.81
C LYS A 272 -0.14 -15.13 13.17
N GLY A 273 0.95 -15.44 13.87
CA GLY A 273 2.01 -16.34 13.43
C GLY A 273 3.10 -15.68 12.57
N TYR A 274 3.21 -14.35 12.56
CA TYR A 274 4.26 -13.62 11.85
C TYR A 274 5.26 -13.03 12.82
N ASN A 275 6.55 -13.10 12.47
CA ASN A 275 7.60 -12.42 13.22
C ASN A 275 7.61 -10.94 12.82
N ALA A 276 7.80 -10.06 13.81
CA ALA A 276 7.95 -8.64 13.58
C ALA A 276 8.96 -8.01 14.56
N ALA A 277 9.67 -6.99 14.10
CA ALA A 277 10.65 -6.26 14.88
C ALA A 277 10.83 -4.83 14.37
N VAL A 278 11.37 -3.96 15.23
CA VAL A 278 11.83 -2.62 14.86
C VAL A 278 13.37 -2.59 14.85
N SER A 279 13.95 -1.80 13.94
CA SER A 279 15.40 -1.57 13.94
C SER A 279 15.84 -0.86 15.22
N LYS A 280 17.01 -1.21 15.74
CA LYS A 280 17.65 -0.49 16.87
C LYS A 280 18.04 0.93 16.48
N GLU A 281 18.34 1.16 15.20
CA GLU A 281 18.69 2.45 14.62
C GLU A 281 17.46 3.34 14.35
N SER A 282 16.24 2.85 14.64
CA SER A 282 14.99 3.56 14.31
C SER A 282 14.76 4.86 15.07
N ALA A 283 15.47 5.06 16.19
CA ALA A 283 15.39 6.24 17.07
C ALA A 283 16.76 6.91 17.30
N THR A 284 17.78 6.56 16.51
CA THR A 284 19.14 7.10 16.63
C THR A 284 19.58 7.77 15.33
N PHE A 285 20.59 8.62 15.44
CA PHE A 285 21.33 9.16 14.31
C PHE A 285 22.74 9.58 14.74
N SER A 286 23.67 9.58 13.79
CA SER A 286 25.04 10.07 14.04
C SER A 286 25.02 11.59 14.18
N THR A 287 25.45 12.12 15.31
CA THR A 287 25.55 13.58 15.56
C THR A 287 26.69 14.25 14.79
N GLU A 288 27.69 13.47 14.36
CA GLU A 288 28.79 13.93 13.51
C GLU A 288 28.34 14.04 12.04
N LYS A 289 27.74 12.98 11.50
CA LYS A 289 27.35 12.91 10.08
C LYS A 289 25.94 13.48 9.82
N LEU A 290 25.11 13.62 10.86
CA LEU A 290 23.71 14.01 10.82
C LEU A 290 22.87 13.12 9.89
N ILE A 291 23.16 11.83 9.94
CA ILE A 291 22.53 10.77 9.13
C ILE A 291 22.13 9.63 10.09
N SER A 292 20.94 9.07 9.86
CA SER A 292 20.50 7.84 10.53
C SER A 292 20.80 6.63 9.65
N ASN A 293 21.18 5.53 10.27
CA ASN A 293 21.37 4.23 9.61
C ASN A 293 20.04 3.52 9.33
N TRP A 294 18.89 4.13 9.65
CA TRP A 294 17.57 3.62 9.33
C TRP A 294 16.71 4.69 8.66
N SER A 295 15.98 4.34 7.60
CA SER A 295 15.31 5.34 6.75
C SER A 295 13.81 5.14 6.57
N HIS A 296 13.05 5.47 7.62
CA HIS A 296 11.57 5.41 7.63
C HIS A 296 10.91 5.99 6.37
N ARG A 297 11.37 7.15 5.90
CA ARG A 297 10.78 7.84 4.74
C ARG A 297 11.00 7.10 3.42
N HIS A 298 12.15 6.44 3.23
CA HIS A 298 12.40 5.68 2.01
C HIS A 298 11.56 4.41 1.97
N PHE A 299 11.39 3.73 3.12
CA PHE A 299 10.44 2.62 3.22
C PHE A 299 9.00 3.07 2.93
N ALA A 300 8.59 4.22 3.48
CA ALA A 300 7.27 4.81 3.19
C ALA A 300 7.09 5.19 1.71
N TYR A 301 8.14 5.68 1.03
CA TYR A 301 8.14 5.92 -0.41
C TYR A 301 7.90 4.63 -1.20
N ILE A 302 8.64 3.56 -0.89
CA ILE A 302 8.48 2.25 -1.52
C ILE A 302 7.10 1.65 -1.25
N ALA A 303 6.58 1.85 -0.05
CA ALA A 303 5.24 1.47 0.37
C ALA A 303 4.11 2.30 -0.30
N GLY A 304 4.44 3.24 -1.19
CA GLY A 304 3.45 4.04 -1.92
C GLY A 304 2.76 5.12 -1.09
N LEU A 305 3.31 5.53 0.06
CA LEU A 305 2.68 6.52 0.92
C LEU A 305 2.84 7.97 0.41
N GLY A 306 3.83 8.24 -0.42
CA GLY A 306 4.13 9.59 -0.86
C GLY A 306 5.33 9.72 -1.80
N THR A 307 5.67 10.94 -2.18
CA THR A 307 6.86 11.29 -2.97
C THR A 307 7.68 12.36 -2.27
N PHE A 308 8.99 12.41 -2.53
CA PHE A 308 9.89 13.34 -1.85
C PHE A 308 9.77 14.77 -2.41
N GLY A 309 9.54 15.75 -1.55
CA GLY A 309 9.69 17.17 -1.88
C GLY A 309 11.15 17.61 -1.98
N ILE A 310 11.38 18.81 -2.53
CA ILE A 310 12.72 19.44 -2.56
C ILE A 310 13.25 19.82 -1.15
N ASN A 311 12.38 19.80 -0.14
CA ASN A 311 12.75 19.93 1.28
C ASN A 311 13.16 18.59 1.92
N ASN A 312 13.30 17.52 1.12
CA ASN A 312 13.59 16.15 1.57
C ASN A 312 12.52 15.53 2.49
N MET A 313 11.32 16.13 2.56
CA MET A 313 10.18 15.55 3.27
C MET A 313 9.38 14.67 2.33
N LEU A 314 8.84 13.57 2.84
CA LEU A 314 7.92 12.73 2.08
C LEU A 314 6.53 13.35 2.16
N ILE A 315 6.00 13.78 1.02
CA ILE A 315 4.67 14.36 0.88
C ILE A 315 3.71 13.21 0.64
N THR A 316 2.71 13.07 1.51
CA THR A 316 1.65 12.06 1.38
C THR A 316 0.36 12.67 0.85
N LYS A 317 -0.66 11.85 0.64
CA LYS A 317 -2.03 12.32 0.34
C LYS A 317 -2.71 13.10 1.49
N CYS A 318 -2.13 13.04 2.70
CA CYS A 318 -2.54 13.81 3.87
C CYS A 318 -1.49 14.88 4.22
N GLY A 319 -0.69 15.28 3.23
CA GLY A 319 0.38 16.25 3.38
C GLY A 319 1.67 15.67 3.98
N CYS A 320 2.53 16.55 4.47
CA CYS A 320 3.85 16.21 5.03
C CYS A 320 4.02 16.62 6.51
N CYS A 321 2.98 17.18 7.13
CA CYS A 321 2.94 17.48 8.56
C CYS A 321 2.58 16.24 9.39
N GLY A 322 3.59 15.56 9.92
CA GLY A 322 3.41 14.36 10.73
C GLY A 322 4.70 13.58 10.92
N ARG A 323 4.58 12.34 11.40
CA ARG A 323 5.71 11.46 11.71
C ARG A 323 5.55 10.10 11.05
N PHE A 324 6.67 9.56 10.55
CA PHE A 324 6.73 8.21 10.00
C PHE A 324 7.39 7.27 10.99
N PHE A 325 6.98 6.01 10.95
CA PHE A 325 7.72 4.91 11.57
C PHE A 325 7.57 3.65 10.73
N THR A 326 8.39 2.63 11.02
CA THR A 326 8.37 1.36 10.30
C THR A 326 8.57 0.15 11.19
N ILE A 327 7.95 -0.97 10.82
CA ILE A 327 8.12 -2.28 11.44
C ILE A 327 8.52 -3.28 10.35
N VAL A 328 9.55 -4.08 10.60
CA VAL A 328 10.00 -5.17 9.72
C VAL A 328 9.29 -6.46 10.09
N THR A 329 8.83 -7.23 9.10
CA THR A 329 8.10 -8.48 9.34
C THR A 329 8.29 -9.50 8.21
N ASN A 330 8.05 -10.77 8.51
CA ASN A 330 8.02 -11.88 7.55
C ASN A 330 6.60 -12.13 6.97
N LEU A 331 5.74 -11.12 7.01
CA LEU A 331 4.36 -11.15 6.50
C LEU A 331 4.29 -11.66 5.04
N ASP A 332 3.50 -12.70 4.77
CA ASP A 332 3.22 -13.17 3.39
C ASP A 332 2.05 -12.36 2.81
N ILE A 333 2.37 -11.18 2.29
CA ILE A 333 1.44 -10.35 1.53
C ILE A 333 2.11 -9.82 0.27
N VAL A 334 1.27 -9.43 -0.71
CA VAL A 334 1.76 -8.68 -1.88
C VAL A 334 2.08 -7.25 -1.42
N PRO A 335 3.31 -6.75 -1.60
CA PRO A 335 3.68 -5.38 -1.22
C PRO A 335 2.92 -4.34 -2.05
N ASP A 336 2.87 -3.11 -1.54
CA ASP A 336 2.46 -1.93 -2.29
C ASP A 336 3.60 -1.46 -3.22
N SER A 337 3.35 -0.42 -4.00
CA SER A 337 4.32 0.11 -4.96
C SER A 337 4.44 1.63 -4.87
N PRO A 338 5.62 2.20 -5.19
CA PRO A 338 5.81 3.65 -5.21
C PRO A 338 4.77 4.37 -6.06
N LEU A 339 4.42 5.59 -5.66
CA LEU A 339 3.56 6.45 -6.47
C LEU A 339 4.29 6.86 -7.76
N VAL A 340 3.56 6.84 -8.87
CA VAL A 340 4.06 7.30 -10.18
C VAL A 340 3.99 8.83 -10.28
N ASN A 341 2.97 9.44 -9.70
CA ASN A 341 2.73 10.88 -9.80
C ASN A 341 3.48 11.64 -8.70
N GLU A 342 4.20 12.69 -9.10
CA GLU A 342 4.90 13.58 -8.19
C GLU A 342 3.92 14.53 -7.46
N LEU A 343 4.01 14.55 -6.13
CA LEU A 343 3.20 15.40 -5.24
C LEU A 343 3.87 16.76 -4.98
N CYS A 344 5.19 16.87 -5.17
CA CYS A 344 5.88 18.15 -5.06
C CYS A 344 5.59 19.03 -6.29
N LEU A 345 4.84 20.12 -6.09
CA LEU A 345 4.52 21.07 -7.17
C LEU A 345 5.76 21.62 -7.88
N TYR A 346 6.89 21.81 -7.18
CA TYR A 346 8.14 22.20 -7.81
C TYR A 346 8.66 21.16 -8.79
N LYS A 347 8.73 19.90 -8.36
CA LYS A 347 9.20 18.81 -9.21
C LYS A 347 8.23 18.51 -10.35
N LYS A 348 6.94 18.79 -10.15
CA LYS A 348 5.89 18.64 -11.16
C LYS A 348 5.94 19.71 -12.25
N ASN A 349 6.08 20.99 -11.89
CA ASN A 349 6.00 22.10 -12.86
C ASN A 349 6.76 23.38 -12.46
N GLY A 350 7.64 23.33 -11.46
CA GLY A 350 8.46 24.46 -11.01
C GLY A 350 7.74 25.53 -10.19
N SER A 351 6.44 25.40 -9.94
CA SER A 351 5.61 26.50 -9.39
C SER A 351 5.80 26.82 -7.90
N CYS A 352 6.35 25.91 -7.09
CA CYS A 352 6.39 26.07 -5.63
C CYS A 352 7.82 26.11 -5.09
N LYS A 353 8.16 27.11 -4.28
CA LYS A 353 9.45 27.19 -3.54
C LYS A 353 9.26 27.55 -2.05
N ILE A 354 8.05 27.34 -1.53
CA ILE A 354 7.64 27.87 -0.23
C ILE A 354 8.46 27.27 0.93
N CYS A 355 8.80 25.99 0.87
CA CYS A 355 9.63 25.34 1.90
C CYS A 355 11.03 25.97 2.03
N LEU A 356 11.61 26.46 0.93
CA LEU A 356 12.90 27.17 0.93
C LEU A 356 12.75 28.53 1.62
N LYS A 357 11.70 29.28 1.27
CA LYS A 357 11.39 30.59 1.85
C LYS A 357 11.09 30.50 3.35
N ASN A 358 10.43 29.43 3.78
CA ASN A 358 10.04 29.23 5.17
C ASN A 358 11.15 28.64 6.03
N CYS A 359 12.35 28.35 5.51
CA CYS A 359 13.43 27.77 6.30
C CYS A 359 14.13 28.85 7.14
N PRO A 360 13.87 28.96 8.46
CA PRO A 360 14.47 30.03 9.28
C PRO A 360 15.98 29.84 9.51
N ALA A 361 16.49 28.62 9.33
CA ALA A 361 17.91 28.31 9.40
C ALA A 361 18.68 28.68 8.11
N GLY A 362 17.97 28.98 7.00
CA GLY A 362 18.60 29.08 5.68
C GLY A 362 19.33 27.79 5.27
N ALA A 363 18.83 26.64 5.74
CA ALA A 363 19.42 25.32 5.51
C ALA A 363 19.00 24.71 4.17
N LEU A 364 17.89 25.15 3.60
CA LEU A 364 17.34 24.65 2.34
C LEU A 364 17.56 25.65 1.21
N THR A 365 18.13 25.18 0.11
CA THR A 365 18.26 25.91 -1.16
C THR A 365 17.75 25.01 -2.30
N GLU A 366 17.64 25.54 -3.51
CA GLU A 366 17.21 24.74 -4.67
C GLU A 366 18.15 23.57 -4.99
N LEU A 367 19.44 23.71 -4.66
CA LEU A 367 20.48 22.74 -5.03
C LEU A 367 21.05 21.97 -3.84
N ARG A 368 20.90 22.47 -2.62
CA ARG A 368 21.60 21.95 -1.43
C ARG A 368 20.74 21.99 -0.17
N TYR A 369 20.93 20.97 0.66
CA TYR A 369 20.44 20.91 2.03
C TYR A 369 21.62 20.87 3.01
N ASN A 370 21.77 21.93 3.81
CA ASN A 370 22.79 22.04 4.84
C ASN A 370 22.27 21.48 6.17
N ARG A 371 22.62 20.23 6.46
CA ARG A 371 22.22 19.52 7.68
C ARG A 371 22.70 20.21 8.95
N ALA A 372 23.93 20.74 8.96
CA ALA A 372 24.50 21.40 10.13
C ALA A 372 23.73 22.66 10.52
N LYS A 373 23.34 23.50 9.54
CA LYS A 373 22.49 24.67 9.78
C LYS A 373 21.10 24.27 10.30
N CYS A 374 20.52 23.22 9.71
CA CYS A 374 19.23 22.70 10.17
C CYS A 374 19.32 22.21 11.62
N TYR A 375 20.33 21.41 11.94
CA TYR A 375 20.55 20.82 13.26
C TYR A 375 20.86 21.89 14.31
N SER A 376 21.60 22.94 13.97
CA SER A 376 21.83 24.08 14.88
C SER A 376 20.52 24.68 15.41
N LEU A 377 19.53 24.86 14.54
CA LEU A 377 18.22 25.36 14.96
C LEU A 377 17.44 24.34 15.80
N LEU A 378 17.61 23.04 15.55
CA LEU A 378 16.98 22.01 16.40
C LEU A 378 17.52 22.08 17.83
N LYS A 379 18.82 22.30 18.00
CA LYS A 379 19.43 22.51 19.33
C LYS A 379 18.94 23.79 20.02
N GLU A 380 18.69 24.87 19.26
CA GLU A 380 18.05 26.08 19.81
C GLU A 380 16.64 25.78 20.34
N ASN A 381 15.86 24.94 19.66
CA ASN A 381 14.54 24.52 20.15
C ASN A 381 14.65 23.62 21.38
N ALA A 382 15.59 22.68 21.41
CA ALA A 382 15.80 21.78 22.55
C ALA A 382 16.14 22.57 23.84
N ALA A 383 16.95 23.63 23.73
CA ALA A 383 17.29 24.51 24.85
C ALA A 383 16.09 25.29 25.43
N VAL A 384 15.01 25.44 24.66
CA VAL A 384 13.78 26.15 25.07
C VAL A 384 12.77 25.15 25.63
N TYR A 385 12.54 24.05 24.93
CA TYR A 385 11.53 23.06 25.26
C TYR A 385 12.10 21.92 26.12
N THR A 386 12.70 22.29 27.25
CA THR A 386 13.35 21.36 28.18
C THR A 386 12.36 20.58 29.05
N GLU A 387 11.13 21.07 29.13
CA GLU A 387 10.00 20.44 29.80
C GLU A 387 9.36 19.32 28.98
N PHE A 388 9.61 19.30 27.67
CA PHE A 388 9.21 18.20 26.80
C PHE A 388 10.35 17.17 26.72
N GLY A 389 10.00 15.91 26.43
CA GLY A 389 10.93 14.78 26.48
C GLY A 389 12.11 14.88 25.50
N ASP A 390 13.02 13.90 25.62
CA ASP A 390 14.18 13.76 24.76
C ASP A 390 13.87 12.76 23.63
N SER A 391 13.90 13.23 22.39
CA SER A 391 13.42 12.46 21.24
C SER A 391 14.41 11.51 20.60
N TYR A 392 15.70 11.65 20.89
CA TYR A 392 16.77 10.90 20.22
C TYR A 392 17.80 10.39 21.21
N PHE A 393 18.18 9.13 21.01
CA PHE A 393 19.25 8.49 21.76
C PHE A 393 20.57 8.52 20.98
N ASP A 394 21.67 8.40 21.72
CA ASP A 394 23.00 8.14 21.17
C ASP A 394 23.06 6.76 20.50
N GLU A 395 24.14 6.52 19.74
CA GLU A 395 24.36 5.25 19.04
C GLU A 395 24.42 4.04 20.00
N THR A 396 24.67 4.27 21.30
CA THR A 396 24.67 3.22 22.33
C THR A 396 23.29 2.97 22.95
N LEU A 397 22.26 3.75 22.60
CA LEU A 397 20.90 3.70 23.17
C LEU A 397 20.84 3.93 24.69
N THR A 398 21.89 4.49 25.28
CA THR A 398 22.03 4.62 26.73
C THR A 398 21.82 6.04 27.22
N LYS A 399 22.04 7.04 26.36
CA LYS A 399 21.89 8.45 26.71
C LYS A 399 21.14 9.19 25.62
N THR A 400 20.58 10.32 25.99
CA THR A 400 19.90 11.22 25.06
C THR A 400 20.91 12.18 24.44
N ASN A 401 20.71 12.54 23.16
CA ASN A 401 21.62 13.44 22.44
C ASN A 401 21.50 14.92 22.88
N SER A 402 20.38 15.28 23.50
CA SER A 402 20.10 16.61 24.02
C SER A 402 19.05 16.51 25.12
N LYS A 403 19.01 17.55 25.97
CA LYS A 403 17.87 17.79 26.87
C LYS A 403 16.85 18.68 26.16
N GLY A 404 15.63 18.18 25.95
CA GLY A 404 14.51 18.88 25.31
C GLY A 404 14.28 18.53 23.83
N SER A 405 13.24 19.14 23.24
CA SER A 405 12.72 18.74 21.93
C SER A 405 13.50 19.31 20.71
N GLU A 406 14.17 18.43 19.97
CA GLU A 406 14.89 18.75 18.72
C GLU A 406 13.94 18.83 17.50
N VAL A 407 13.09 19.86 17.44
CA VAL A 407 12.04 20.01 16.42
C VAL A 407 11.96 21.41 15.83
N CYS A 408 11.58 21.52 14.55
CA CYS A 408 11.34 22.80 13.87
C CYS A 408 10.06 22.82 13.04
N GLY A 409 9.94 22.00 11.99
CA GLY A 409 8.72 21.89 11.16
C GLY A 409 8.36 23.08 10.25
N LYS A 410 9.10 24.21 10.29
CA LYS A 410 8.73 25.41 9.51
C LYS A 410 8.71 25.21 7.98
N CYS A 411 9.54 24.30 7.47
CA CYS A 411 9.60 23.99 6.04
C CYS A 411 8.42 23.14 5.53
N ILE A 412 7.50 22.73 6.42
CA ILE A 412 6.32 21.90 6.07
C ILE A 412 4.99 22.54 6.46
N THR A 413 4.90 23.28 7.56
CA THR A 413 3.62 23.75 8.13
C THR A 413 2.89 24.83 7.34
N SER A 414 3.62 25.69 6.62
CA SER A 414 3.03 26.76 5.79
C SER A 414 3.28 26.54 4.30
N SER A 415 3.20 25.28 3.86
CA SER A 415 3.39 24.87 2.47
C SER A 415 2.08 24.36 1.86
N PRO A 416 1.89 24.43 0.52
CA PRO A 416 0.70 23.87 -0.12
C PRO A 416 0.54 22.36 0.08
N CYS A 417 1.62 21.66 0.44
CA CYS A 417 1.63 20.23 0.71
C CYS A 417 1.61 19.91 2.22
N ALA A 418 1.18 20.85 3.06
CA ALA A 418 1.07 20.63 4.50
C ALA A 418 0.01 19.57 4.86
N PHE A 419 -1.09 19.50 4.10
CA PHE A 419 -2.25 18.61 4.31
C PHE A 419 -2.78 18.02 3.00
#